data_AF-A0A3D1H9P0-F1
#
_entry.id   AF-A0A3D1H9P0-F1
#
_cell.length_a   1.000
_cell.length_b   1.000
_cell.length_c   1.000
_cell.angle_alpha   90.00
_cell.angle_beta   90.00
_cell.angle_gamma   90.00
#
_symmetry.space_group_name_H-M   'P 1'
#
loop_
_entity.id
_entity.type
_entity.pdbx_description
1 polymer ?
#
loop_
_entity_poly.entity_id
_entity_poly.type
_entity_poly.pdbx_seq_one_letter_code
_entity_poly.pdbx_strand_id
1 'polypeptide(L)'
;MSGEVLRLHIPANSDGGADQKIKLRLRDYILAEFSDELSGCENLEEAEKKAKELLPEIERKSNEFLDENGFSYGAKAELVTMDFTTREYDKLILPAGKYRALRITLGSGNGHNWWCV
;
A
#
# COMPACT_ATOMS: atom_id res chain seq x y z
N MET A 1 7.06 16.93 15.47
CA MET A 1 6.49 15.58 15.67
C MET A 1 6.54 14.90 14.32
N SER A 2 7.51 14.02 14.16
CA SER A 2 7.82 13.34 12.90
C SER A 2 6.69 12.37 12.62
N GLY A 3 5.90 12.62 11.58
CA GLY A 3 4.87 11.70 11.13
C GLY A 3 5.53 10.43 10.60
N GLU A 4 5.71 9.44 11.47
CA GLU A 4 6.22 8.12 11.17
C GLU A 4 5.12 7.24 10.57
N VAL A 5 4.50 7.73 9.50
CA VAL A 5 3.40 7.06 8.82
C VAL A 5 3.94 6.06 7.79
N LEU A 6 3.49 4.82 7.89
CA LEU A 6 3.72 3.80 6.86
C LEU A 6 2.91 4.16 5.62
N ARG A 7 3.56 4.37 4.48
CA ARG A 7 2.88 4.72 3.23
C ARG A 7 2.41 3.50 2.46
N LEU A 8 1.18 3.53 1.98
CA LEU A 8 0.62 2.47 1.13
C LEU A 8 0.78 2.84 -0.34
N HIS A 9 1.42 1.97 -1.11
CA HIS A 9 1.62 2.14 -2.54
C HIS A 9 1.05 0.95 -3.29
N ILE A 10 0.00 1.13 -4.08
CA ILE A 10 -0.64 0.05 -4.85
C ILE A 10 -0.55 0.36 -6.34
N PRO A 11 0.52 -0.04 -7.05
CA PRO A 11 0.55 0.04 -8.50
C PRO A 11 -0.46 -0.92 -9.13
N ALA A 12 -1.26 -0.39 -10.05
CA ALA A 12 -2.24 -1.18 -10.79
C ALA A 12 -1.55 -2.05 -11.84
N ASN A 13 -2.23 -3.13 -12.27
CA ASN A 13 -1.74 -3.95 -13.36
C ASN A 13 -1.80 -3.21 -14.71
N SER A 14 -2.82 -2.37 -14.94
CA SER A 14 -2.99 -1.59 -16.17
C SER A 14 -3.86 -0.34 -15.96
N ASP A 15 -3.92 0.54 -16.96
CA ASP A 15 -4.79 1.73 -17.00
C ASP A 15 -6.25 1.41 -17.42
N GLY A 16 -6.61 0.13 -17.49
CA GLY A 16 -7.98 -0.30 -17.76
C GLY A 16 -8.95 0.16 -16.66
N GLY A 17 -10.18 0.52 -17.03
CA GLY A 17 -11.20 0.89 -16.05
C GLY A 17 -11.54 -0.22 -15.04
N ALA A 18 -11.35 -1.49 -15.43
CA ALA A 18 -11.48 -2.64 -14.54
C ALA A 18 -10.35 -2.68 -13.49
N ASP A 19 -9.10 -2.48 -13.90
CA ASP A 19 -7.93 -2.40 -13.02
C ASP A 19 -8.00 -1.21 -12.06
N GLN A 20 -8.52 -0.06 -12.53
CA GLN A 20 -8.75 1.08 -11.65
C GLN A 20 -9.81 0.79 -10.58
N LYS A 21 -10.92 0.14 -10.94
CA LYS A 21 -11.96 -0.27 -9.98
C LYS A 21 -11.44 -1.29 -8.98
N ILE A 22 -10.72 -2.32 -9.44
CA ILE A 22 -10.23 -3.37 -8.56
C ILE A 22 -9.17 -2.82 -7.61
N LYS A 23 -8.31 -1.92 -8.08
CA LYS A 23 -7.35 -1.20 -7.24
C LYS A 23 -8.02 -0.40 -6.13
N LEU A 24 -9.07 0.36 -6.46
CA LEU A 24 -9.81 1.14 -5.47
C LEU A 24 -10.48 0.22 -4.45
N ARG A 25 -11.14 -0.85 -4.91
CA ARG A 25 -11.75 -1.83 -4.01
C ARG A 25 -10.75 -2.54 -3.12
N LEU A 26 -9.62 -2.97 -3.68
CA LEU A 26 -8.57 -3.61 -2.91
C LEU A 26 -7.98 -2.65 -1.89
N ARG A 27 -7.70 -1.40 -2.29
CA ARG A 27 -7.27 -0.36 -1.36
C ARG A 27 -8.26 -0.20 -0.21
N ASP A 28 -9.54 -0.05 -0.52
CA ASP A 28 -10.59 0.11 0.50
C ASP A 28 -10.75 -1.15 1.36
N TYR A 29 -10.57 -2.35 0.80
CA TYR A 29 -10.57 -3.61 1.54
C TYR A 29 -9.37 -3.69 2.52
N ILE A 30 -8.17 -3.40 2.04
CA ILE A 30 -6.94 -3.36 2.85
C ILE A 30 -7.06 -2.26 3.91
N LEU A 31 -7.56 -1.07 3.55
CA LEU A 31 -7.81 -0.01 4.53
C LEU A 31 -8.88 -0.42 5.53
N ALA A 32 -9.92 -1.15 5.16
CA ALA A 32 -10.95 -1.57 6.12
C ALA A 32 -10.45 -2.66 7.08
N GLU A 33 -9.73 -3.67 6.58
CA GLU A 33 -9.16 -4.74 7.42
C GLU A 33 -7.99 -4.22 8.27
N PHE A 34 -7.07 -3.50 7.66
CA PHE A 34 -5.81 -3.14 8.29
C PHE A 34 -5.77 -1.69 8.80
N SER A 35 -6.82 -0.85 8.61
CA SER A 35 -6.85 0.49 9.25
C SER A 35 -6.70 0.39 10.74
N ASP A 36 -7.39 -0.53 11.41
CA ASP A 36 -7.34 -0.59 12.88
C ASP A 36 -5.92 -0.97 13.34
N GLU A 37 -5.31 -1.92 12.63
CA GLU A 37 -3.98 -2.42 12.93
C GLU A 37 -2.84 -1.45 12.55
N LEU A 38 -3.02 -0.68 11.48
CA LEU A 38 -2.07 0.33 11.02
C LEU A 38 -2.26 1.68 11.73
N SER A 39 -3.50 2.07 12.03
CA SER A 39 -3.83 3.34 12.69
C SER A 39 -3.52 3.32 14.18
N GLY A 40 -3.39 2.14 14.79
CA GLY A 40 -2.91 1.97 16.16
C GLY A 40 -1.38 2.04 16.31
N CYS A 41 -0.63 2.16 15.21
CA CYS A 41 0.83 2.22 15.26
C CYS A 41 1.33 3.65 15.43
N GLU A 42 1.82 3.99 16.62
CA GLU A 42 2.43 5.30 16.90
C GLU A 42 3.87 5.43 16.36
N ASN A 43 4.54 4.30 16.07
CA ASN A 43 5.94 4.24 15.65
C ASN A 43 6.11 3.49 14.32
N LEU A 44 7.09 3.92 13.50
CA LEU A 44 7.39 3.30 12.20
C LEU A 44 7.76 1.82 12.34
N GLU A 45 8.51 1.48 13.39
CA GLU A 45 9.03 0.12 13.61
C GLU A 45 7.92 -0.87 13.96
N GLU A 46 6.92 -0.43 14.72
CA GLU A 46 5.71 -1.21 15.03
C GLU A 46 4.83 -1.35 13.80
N ALA A 47 4.59 -0.25 13.07
CA ALA A 47 3.84 -0.27 11.82
C ALA A 47 4.48 -1.19 10.78
N GLU A 48 5.81 -1.22 10.71
CA GLU A 48 6.55 -2.11 9.84
C GLU A 48 6.42 -3.57 10.27
N LYS A 49 6.68 -3.90 11.54
CA LYS A 49 6.54 -5.27 12.03
C LYS A 49 5.15 -5.81 11.72
N LYS A 50 4.14 -5.00 12.04
CA LYS A 50 2.74 -5.34 11.80
C LYS A 50 2.47 -5.50 10.32
N ALA A 51 2.85 -4.52 9.48
CA ALA A 51 2.71 -4.64 8.04
C ALA A 51 3.44 -5.86 7.48
N LYS A 52 4.60 -6.25 8.04
CA LYS A 52 5.39 -7.41 7.62
C LYS A 52 4.73 -8.74 8.02
N GLU A 53 4.11 -8.80 9.18
CA GLU A 53 3.28 -9.94 9.59
C GLU A 53 2.02 -10.04 8.74
N LEU A 54 1.46 -8.90 8.37
CA LEU A 54 0.28 -8.80 7.51
C LEU A 54 0.62 -8.96 6.02
N LEU A 55 1.88 -8.80 5.59
CA LEU A 55 2.29 -8.95 4.18
C LEU A 55 1.74 -10.23 3.53
N PRO A 56 1.97 -11.44 4.09
CA PRO A 56 1.43 -12.67 3.51
C PRO A 56 -0.10 -12.72 3.54
N GLU A 57 -0.74 -12.14 4.57
CA GLU A 57 -2.20 -12.06 4.68
C GLU A 57 -2.78 -11.14 3.59
N ILE A 58 -2.23 -9.93 3.47
CA ILE A 58 -2.53 -8.92 2.44
C ILE A 58 -2.36 -9.53 1.06
N GLU A 59 -1.22 -10.19 0.80
CA GLU A 59 -0.94 -10.84 -0.47
C GLU A 59 -1.98 -11.94 -0.76
N ARG A 60 -2.28 -12.80 0.21
CA ARG A 60 -3.27 -13.88 0.06
C ARG A 60 -4.67 -13.32 -0.20
N LYS A 61 -5.14 -12.39 0.62
CA LYS A 61 -6.45 -11.72 0.46
C LYS A 61 -6.56 -11.00 -0.86
N SER A 62 -5.49 -10.32 -1.27
CA SER A 62 -5.45 -9.61 -2.56
C SER A 62 -5.49 -10.59 -3.72
N ASN A 63 -4.79 -11.73 -3.63
CA ASN A 63 -4.86 -12.79 -4.64
C ASN A 63 -6.24 -13.44 -4.71
N GLU A 64 -6.83 -13.81 -3.57
CA GLU A 64 -8.21 -14.34 -3.52
C GLU A 64 -9.20 -13.34 -4.13
N PHE A 65 -9.10 -12.06 -3.76
CA PHE A 65 -9.96 -11.02 -4.31
C PHE A 65 -9.81 -10.87 -5.82
N LEU A 66 -8.58 -10.94 -6.35
CA LEU A 66 -8.34 -10.88 -7.80
C LEU A 66 -8.90 -12.10 -8.52
N ASP A 67 -8.69 -13.30 -7.96
CA ASP A 67 -9.19 -14.57 -8.51
C ASP A 67 -10.73 -14.58 -8.54
N GLU A 68 -11.38 -14.16 -7.45
CA GLU A 68 -12.85 -14.04 -7.36
C GLU A 68 -13.43 -13.02 -8.37
N ASN A 69 -12.66 -11.98 -8.70
CA ASN A 69 -13.06 -11.00 -9.71
C ASN A 69 -12.71 -11.44 -11.14
N GLY A 70 -12.13 -12.63 -11.33
CA GLY A 70 -11.80 -13.21 -12.63
C GLY A 70 -10.51 -12.68 -13.26
N PHE A 71 -9.60 -12.11 -12.46
CA PHE A 71 -8.30 -11.65 -12.93
C PHE A 71 -7.27 -12.79 -12.84
N SER A 72 -6.58 -13.08 -13.94
CA SER A 72 -5.54 -14.11 -13.99
C SER A 72 -4.18 -13.65 -13.44
N TYR A 73 -4.10 -12.43 -12.91
CA TYR A 73 -2.89 -11.89 -12.33
C TYR A 73 -3.02 -11.81 -10.81
N GLY A 74 -1.92 -12.06 -10.12
CA GLY A 74 -1.87 -11.99 -8.67
C GLY A 74 -1.54 -10.62 -8.13
N ALA A 75 -1.63 -10.45 -6.81
CA ALA A 75 -1.07 -9.32 -6.09
C ALA A 75 0.22 -9.76 -5.38
N LYS A 76 1.16 -8.83 -5.23
CA LYS A 76 2.41 -9.06 -4.50
C LYS A 76 2.67 -7.94 -3.51
N ALA A 77 2.76 -8.27 -2.23
CA ALA A 77 3.00 -7.29 -1.19
C ALA A 77 4.49 -7.31 -0.76
N GLU A 78 5.12 -6.15 -0.70
CA GLU A 78 6.51 -6.01 -0.29
C GLU A 78 6.71 -4.73 0.53
N LEU A 79 7.50 -4.82 1.61
CA LEU A 79 7.93 -3.66 2.37
C LEU A 79 9.23 -3.13 1.77
N VAL A 80 9.18 -1.90 1.27
CA VAL A 80 10.34 -1.20 0.73
C VAL A 80 10.70 -0.03 1.63
N THR A 81 11.99 0.11 1.91
CA THR A 81 12.52 1.30 2.56
C THR A 81 13.07 2.21 1.47
N MET A 82 12.52 3.41 1.36
CA MET A 82 12.97 4.39 0.38
C MET A 82 13.29 5.71 1.07
N ASP A 83 14.34 6.35 0.58
CA ASP A 83 14.69 7.72 0.95
C ASP A 83 13.71 8.67 0.24
N PHE A 84 12.84 9.32 1.02
CA PHE A 84 12.00 10.39 0.50
C PHE A 84 12.73 11.72 0.71
N THR A 85 12.70 12.55 -0.32
CA THR A 85 13.08 13.97 -0.17
C THR A 85 11.99 14.71 0.59
N THR A 86 12.34 15.87 1.15
CA THR A 86 11.38 16.76 1.78
C THR A 86 10.24 17.02 0.80
N ARG A 87 9.01 16.70 1.19
CA ARG A 87 7.82 17.01 0.39
C ARG A 87 6.90 17.92 1.18
N GLU A 88 6.60 19.05 0.56
CA GLU A 88 5.58 19.97 1.00
C GLU A 88 4.26 19.55 0.36
N TYR A 89 3.31 19.14 1.20
CA TYR A 89 1.93 18.91 0.83
C TYR A 89 1.07 20.03 1.40
N ASP A 90 -0.10 20.28 0.80
CA ASP A 90 -1.02 21.39 1.08
C ASP A 90 -1.34 21.64 2.57
N LYS A 91 -1.19 20.61 3.43
CA LYS A 91 -1.43 20.70 4.88
C LYS A 91 -0.30 20.16 5.76
N LEU A 92 0.79 19.63 5.20
CA LEU A 92 1.94 19.20 6.00
C LEU A 92 3.28 19.23 5.24
N ILE A 93 4.34 19.48 5.99
CA ILE A 93 5.72 19.40 5.51
C ILE A 93 6.31 18.11 6.07
N LEU A 94 6.67 17.17 5.18
CA LEU A 94 7.37 15.96 5.55
C LEU A 94 8.86 16.15 5.24
N PRO A 95 9.76 16.13 6.24
CA PRO A 95 11.18 16.29 6.03
C PRO A 95 11.77 15.13 5.21
N ALA A 96 12.90 15.37 4.56
CA ALA A 96 13.66 14.31 3.90
C ALA A 96 14.10 13.26 4.93
N GLY A 97 13.92 11.99 4.61
CA GLY A 97 14.21 10.90 5.52
C GLY A 97 14.00 9.54 4.89
N LYS A 98 14.42 8.50 5.61
CA LYS A 98 14.12 7.11 5.24
C LYS A 98 12.74 6.78 5.76
N TYR A 99 11.82 6.50 4.84
CA TYR A 99 10.49 6.04 5.19
C TYR A 99 10.29 4.63 4.65
N ARG A 100 9.58 3.82 5.42
CA ARG A 100 9.07 2.53 4.95
C ARG A 100 7.75 2.75 4.22
N ALA A 101 7.60 2.07 3.09
CA ALA A 101 6.37 2.02 2.33
C ALA A 101 6.00 0.56 2.06
N LEU A 102 4.72 0.26 2.28
CA LEU A 102 4.12 -1.01 1.89
C LEU A 102 3.71 -0.90 0.42
N ARG A 103 4.38 -1.65 -0.45
CA ARG A 103 4.11 -1.69 -1.88
C ARG A 103 3.34 -2.97 -2.22
N ILE A 104 2.14 -2.82 -2.77
CA ILE A 104 1.29 -3.94 -3.23
C ILE A 104 1.16 -3.86 -4.74
N THR A 105 1.98 -4.63 -5.45
CA THR A 105 1.98 -4.66 -6.91
C THR A 105 0.93 -5.61 -7.44
N LEU A 106 -0.03 -5.08 -8.21
CA LEU A 106 -1.03 -5.89 -8.89
C LEU A 106 -0.50 -6.31 -10.26
N GLY A 107 -0.46 -7.62 -10.50
CA GLY A 107 0.01 -8.25 -11.73
C GLY A 107 1.39 -7.77 -12.15
N SER A 108 1.47 -7.16 -13.33
CA SER A 108 2.71 -6.65 -13.92
C SER A 108 3.13 -5.28 -13.35
N GLY A 109 2.27 -4.61 -12.57
CA GLY A 109 2.55 -3.29 -12.01
C GLY A 109 2.77 -2.18 -13.04
N ASN A 110 2.18 -2.32 -14.25
CA ASN A 110 2.43 -1.43 -15.38
C ASN A 110 1.44 -0.26 -15.47
N GLY A 111 0.44 -0.20 -14.59
CA GLY A 111 -0.53 0.89 -14.53
C GLY A 111 -0.07 2.07 -13.67
N HIS A 112 -0.78 3.20 -13.76
CA HIS A 112 -0.44 4.41 -13.02
C HIS A 112 -0.13 4.19 -11.52
N ASN A 113 1.03 4.71 -11.11
CA ASN A 113 1.54 4.72 -9.75
C ASN A 113 0.71 5.67 -8.88
N TRP A 114 -0.18 5.12 -8.04
CA TRP A 114 -0.93 5.93 -7.07
C TRP A 114 -0.34 5.71 -5.69
N TRP A 115 0.25 6.75 -5.14
CA TRP A 115 0.70 6.81 -3.76
C TRP A 115 -0.50 7.26 -2.93
N CYS A 116 -1.01 6.40 -2.03
CA CYS A 116 -1.93 6.88 -1.02
C CYS A 116 -1.09 7.42 0.13
N VAL A 117 -1.20 8.73 0.37
CA VAL A 117 -0.72 9.38 1.61
C VAL A 117 -1.85 9.34 2.62
#